data_AF-A0A962YXW8-F1
#
_entry.id   AF-A0A962YXW8-F1
#
_cell.length_a   1.000
_cell.length_b   1.000
_cell.length_c   1.000
_cell.angle_alpha   90.00
_cell.angle_beta   90.00
_cell.angle_gamma   90.00
#
_symmetry.space_group_name_H-M   'P 1'
#
loop_
_entity.id
_entity.type
_entity.pdbx_description
1 polymer ?
#
loop_
_entity_poly.entity_id
_entity_poly.type
_entity_poly.pdbx_seq_one_letter_code
_entity_poly.pdbx_strand_id
1 'polypeptide(L)'
;RWIATDLHLLADWFDAISGDSGQGGVLAHMLSLSKHEDIIALQNSLVQVPVKQKEAVATEHGQAFYDWLTKAIARGLIVPNAAESGIYITNQGVFLERHKLFRDFLEIYNQDVALQVVYAQFGNLMGIVKKGGHDFMNAQYFSGSTASTETGARSFGSPIGGQSSSLRDGMVLADPAMILTHNQIPAVSPMLRQMQSKGMSHNNLPVLDSSSAGSVPSPRPDPRKK
;
A
#
# COMPACT_ATOMS: atom_id res chain seq x y z
N ARG A 1 30.80 17.00 -16.61
CA ARG A 1 31.53 18.29 -16.62
C ARG A 1 31.82 18.78 -18.04
N TRP A 2 32.26 17.93 -18.97
CA TRP A 2 32.59 18.33 -20.35
C TRP A 2 31.41 18.85 -21.19
N ILE A 3 30.22 18.27 -21.08
CA ILE A 3 29.04 18.80 -21.80
C ILE A 3 28.60 20.16 -21.20
N ALA A 4 28.79 20.34 -19.90
CA ALA A 4 28.38 21.55 -19.19
C ALA A 4 29.36 22.73 -19.34
N THR A 5 30.49 22.56 -20.03
CA THR A 5 31.40 23.69 -20.35
C THR A 5 30.90 24.55 -21.49
N ASP A 6 29.94 24.06 -22.28
CA ASP A 6 29.26 24.83 -23.31
C ASP A 6 27.75 24.84 -23.01
N LEU A 7 27.21 26.02 -22.73
CA LEU A 7 25.82 26.19 -22.33
C LEU A 7 24.86 25.89 -23.48
N HIS A 8 25.27 26.11 -24.74
CA HIS A 8 24.45 25.81 -25.91
C HIS A 8 24.38 24.32 -26.16
N LEU A 9 25.52 23.62 -26.08
CA LEU A 9 25.55 22.16 -26.16
C LEU A 9 24.74 21.51 -25.03
N LEU A 10 24.81 22.07 -23.82
CA LEU A 10 24.05 21.59 -22.68
C LEU A 10 22.53 21.79 -22.87
N ALA A 11 22.10 22.93 -23.40
CA ALA A 11 20.70 23.20 -23.71
C ALA A 11 20.18 22.24 -24.81
N ASP A 12 20.91 22.10 -25.92
CA ASP A 12 20.59 21.15 -27.00
C ASP A 12 20.51 19.70 -26.51
N TRP A 13 21.33 19.33 -25.51
CA TRP A 13 21.32 18.00 -24.90
C TRP A 13 20.11 17.78 -24.00
N PHE A 14 19.69 18.79 -23.24
CA PHE A 14 18.45 18.74 -22.45
C PHE A 14 17.20 18.69 -23.32
N ASP A 15 17.18 19.44 -24.42
CA ASP A 15 16.09 19.41 -25.38
C ASP A 15 15.99 18.02 -26.05
N ALA A 16 17.12 17.45 -26.47
CA ALA A 16 17.18 16.11 -27.05
C ALA A 16 16.71 14.99 -26.09
N ILE A 17 16.98 15.11 -24.79
CA ILE A 17 16.54 14.11 -23.79
C ILE A 17 15.07 14.28 -23.41
N SER A 18 14.55 15.50 -23.49
CA SER A 18 13.15 15.78 -23.15
C SER A 18 12.17 15.18 -24.17
N GLY A 19 12.66 14.81 -25.36
CA GLY A 19 11.86 14.13 -26.39
C GLY A 19 10.84 15.03 -27.08
N ASP A 20 10.83 16.33 -26.77
CA ASP A 20 10.02 17.31 -27.47
C ASP A 20 10.69 17.65 -28.80
N SER A 21 10.16 17.06 -29.86
CA SER A 21 10.66 17.24 -31.23
C SER A 21 10.19 18.56 -31.86
N GLY A 22 9.36 19.35 -31.14
CA GLY A 22 8.77 20.60 -31.62
C GLY A 22 9.62 21.85 -31.42
N GLN A 23 10.56 21.83 -30.47
CA GLN A 23 11.46 22.95 -30.19
C GLN A 23 12.85 22.42 -29.79
N GLY A 24 13.89 22.71 -30.59
CA GLY A 24 15.25 22.75 -30.04
C GLY A 24 16.31 21.99 -30.85
N GLY A 25 17.39 22.71 -31.16
CA GLY A 25 18.73 22.17 -31.29
C GLY A 25 19.10 21.33 -32.52
N VAL A 26 20.39 21.33 -32.83
CA VAL A 26 20.96 20.51 -33.93
C VAL A 26 20.83 19.01 -33.60
N LEU A 27 20.93 18.65 -32.33
CA LEU A 27 20.87 17.26 -31.86
C LEU A 27 19.46 16.65 -31.96
N ALA A 28 18.40 17.35 -31.56
CA ALA A 28 17.05 16.82 -31.70
C ALA A 28 16.65 16.70 -33.17
N HIS A 29 17.09 17.64 -34.02
CA HIS A 29 16.91 17.55 -35.46
C HIS A 29 17.65 16.33 -36.04
N MET A 30 18.91 16.08 -35.67
CA MET A 30 19.63 14.87 -36.09
C MET A 30 18.96 13.58 -35.61
N LEU A 31 18.47 13.54 -34.37
CA LEU A 31 17.73 12.40 -33.82
C LEU A 31 16.40 12.17 -34.54
N SER A 32 15.74 13.24 -35.00
CA SER A 32 14.52 13.15 -35.81
C SER A 32 14.81 12.68 -37.25
N LEU A 33 15.97 13.06 -37.80
CA LEU A 33 16.43 12.67 -39.14
C LEU A 33 16.96 11.24 -39.20
N SER A 34 17.58 10.74 -38.13
CA SER A 34 17.83 9.31 -37.97
C SER A 34 16.49 8.60 -37.91
N LYS A 35 16.00 8.20 -39.10
CA LYS A 35 14.70 7.56 -39.27
C LYS A 35 14.59 6.40 -38.29
N HIS A 36 13.40 6.25 -37.73
CA HIS A 36 13.04 5.13 -36.86
C HIS A 36 13.54 3.79 -37.43
N GLU A 37 13.51 3.63 -38.76
CA GLU A 37 13.97 2.44 -39.49
C GLU A 37 15.47 2.14 -39.35
N ASP A 38 16.36 3.15 -39.38
CA ASP A 38 17.81 2.94 -39.28
C ASP A 38 18.24 2.59 -37.84
N ILE A 39 17.58 3.21 -36.85
CA ILE A 39 17.78 2.87 -35.43
C ILE A 39 17.23 1.48 -35.14
N ILE A 40 16.06 1.12 -35.70
CA ILE A 40 15.49 -0.22 -35.57
C ILE A 40 16.40 -1.26 -36.25
N ALA A 41 16.97 -0.97 -37.41
CA ALA A 41 17.92 -1.85 -38.09
C ALA A 41 19.19 -2.07 -37.25
N LEU A 42 19.76 -0.99 -36.69
CA LEU A 42 20.88 -1.07 -35.74
C LEU A 42 20.52 -1.85 -34.47
N GLN A 43 19.34 -1.59 -33.88
CA GLN A 43 18.85 -2.30 -32.71
C GLN A 43 18.62 -3.79 -32.97
N ASN A 44 18.06 -4.13 -34.13
CA ASN A 44 17.86 -5.52 -34.56
C ASN A 44 19.18 -6.23 -34.88
N SER A 45 20.23 -5.48 -35.20
CA SER A 45 21.60 -6.02 -35.34
C SER A 45 22.30 -6.29 -34.01
N LEU A 46 21.75 -5.81 -32.89
CA LEU A 46 22.30 -6.12 -31.57
C LEU A 46 22.00 -7.58 -31.24
N VAL A 47 23.05 -8.32 -30.88
CA VAL A 47 22.93 -9.73 -30.49
C VAL A 47 22.07 -9.82 -29.23
N GLN A 48 20.88 -10.39 -29.34
CA GLN A 48 20.05 -10.68 -28.19
C GLN A 48 20.68 -11.83 -27.41
N VAL A 49 21.25 -11.52 -26.25
CA VAL A 49 21.81 -12.53 -25.36
C VAL A 49 20.65 -13.30 -24.72
N PRO A 50 20.56 -14.64 -24.90
CA PRO A 50 19.48 -15.42 -24.31
C PRO A 50 19.64 -15.43 -22.79
N VAL A 51 18.77 -14.70 -22.10
CA VAL A 51 18.70 -14.72 -20.64
C VAL A 51 17.90 -15.96 -20.23
N LYS A 52 18.55 -16.87 -19.50
CA LYS A 52 17.86 -18.01 -18.87
C LYS A 52 16.98 -17.49 -17.73
N GLN A 53 15.70 -17.28 -18.03
CA GLN A 53 14.71 -16.99 -17.01
C GLN A 53 14.56 -18.24 -16.12
N LYS A 54 14.73 -18.06 -14.80
CA LYS A 54 14.46 -19.11 -13.83
C LYS A 54 13.03 -18.95 -13.35
N GLU A 55 12.30 -20.06 -13.35
CA GLU A 55 10.95 -20.09 -12.80
C GLU A 55 10.97 -19.89 -11.29
N ALA A 56 10.15 -18.98 -10.79
CA ALA A 56 10.07 -18.67 -9.38
C ALA A 56 9.10 -19.63 -8.67
N VAL A 57 9.56 -20.86 -8.43
CA VAL A 57 8.77 -21.92 -7.77
C VAL A 57 8.20 -21.48 -6.41
N ALA A 58 8.87 -20.56 -5.71
CA ALA A 58 8.45 -20.08 -4.40
C ALA A 58 7.27 -19.09 -4.42
N THR A 59 6.84 -18.60 -5.58
CA THR A 59 5.81 -17.55 -5.70
C THR A 59 4.72 -17.86 -6.73
N GLU A 60 4.57 -19.12 -7.15
CA GLU A 60 3.61 -19.53 -8.19
C GLU A 60 2.17 -19.08 -7.90
N HIS A 61 1.65 -19.39 -6.70
CA HIS A 61 0.29 -18.99 -6.32
C HIS A 61 0.18 -17.48 -6.08
N GLY A 62 1.24 -16.85 -5.58
CA GLY A 62 1.30 -15.40 -5.43
C GLY A 62 1.23 -14.67 -6.78
N GLN A 63 1.90 -15.20 -7.80
CA GLN A 63 1.88 -14.69 -9.16
C GLN A 63 0.51 -14.91 -9.81
N ALA A 64 -0.07 -16.11 -9.66
CA ALA A 64 -1.41 -16.41 -10.17
C ALA A 64 -2.47 -15.47 -9.57
N PHE A 65 -2.40 -15.21 -8.25
CA PHE A 65 -3.24 -14.24 -7.57
C PHE A 65 -3.05 -12.81 -8.13
N TYR A 66 -1.80 -12.37 -8.30
CA TYR A 66 -1.50 -11.05 -8.86
C TYR A 66 -2.05 -10.87 -10.29
N ASP A 67 -1.85 -11.86 -11.15
CA ASP A 67 -2.34 -11.86 -12.52
C ASP A 67 -3.87 -11.85 -12.57
N TRP A 68 -4.52 -12.59 -11.68
CA TRP A 68 -5.98 -12.55 -11.54
C TRP A 68 -6.46 -11.17 -11.11
N LEU A 69 -5.86 -10.60 -10.06
CA LEU A 69 -6.24 -9.32 -9.47
C LEU A 69 -6.14 -8.19 -10.48
N THR A 70 -5.02 -8.09 -11.19
CA THR A 70 -4.79 -7.06 -12.22
C THR A 70 -5.78 -7.20 -13.38
N LYS A 71 -6.06 -8.43 -13.84
CA LYS A 71 -7.06 -8.69 -14.88
C LYS A 71 -8.48 -8.39 -14.42
N ALA A 72 -8.83 -8.72 -13.17
CA ALA A 72 -10.15 -8.46 -12.61
C ALA A 72 -10.45 -6.96 -12.49
N ILE A 73 -9.45 -6.17 -12.09
CA ILE A 73 -9.55 -4.70 -12.04
C ILE A 73 -9.63 -4.12 -13.45
N ALA A 74 -8.77 -4.58 -14.38
CA ALA A 74 -8.77 -4.10 -15.76
C ALA A 74 -10.10 -4.38 -16.49
N ARG A 75 -10.79 -5.49 -16.14
CA ARG A 75 -12.12 -5.84 -16.66
C ARG A 75 -13.27 -5.15 -15.92
N GLY A 76 -12.99 -4.38 -14.87
CA GLY A 76 -14.01 -3.75 -14.03
C GLY A 76 -14.82 -4.71 -13.17
N LEU A 77 -14.37 -5.97 -12.99
CA LEU A 77 -15.02 -6.94 -12.11
C LEU A 77 -14.83 -6.56 -10.63
N ILE A 78 -13.66 -5.98 -10.32
CA ILE A 78 -13.36 -5.44 -8.99
C ILE A 78 -13.19 -3.94 -9.14
N VAL A 79 -14.07 -3.18 -8.50
CA VAL A 79 -14.04 -1.71 -8.49
C VAL A 79 -13.40 -1.23 -7.19
N PRO A 80 -12.22 -0.58 -7.22
CA PRO A 80 -11.60 -0.06 -6.00
C PRO A 80 -12.54 0.89 -5.24
N ASN A 81 -12.45 0.88 -3.91
CA ASN A 81 -13.29 1.65 -2.97
C ASN A 81 -14.77 1.26 -2.88
N ALA A 82 -15.26 0.30 -3.67
CA ALA A 82 -16.61 -0.20 -3.45
C ALA A 82 -16.72 -0.92 -2.09
N ALA A 83 -17.89 -0.85 -1.46
CA ALA A 83 -18.13 -1.49 -0.15
C ALA A 83 -17.79 -2.98 -0.15
N GLU A 84 -17.97 -3.63 -1.31
CA GLU A 84 -17.78 -5.06 -1.50
C GLU A 84 -16.55 -5.43 -2.34
N SER A 85 -15.59 -4.53 -2.59
CA SER A 85 -14.46 -4.86 -3.46
C SER A 85 -13.30 -5.56 -2.75
N GLY A 86 -13.15 -5.34 -1.44
CA GLY A 86 -11.94 -5.76 -0.71
C GLY A 86 -10.67 -4.98 -1.08
N ILE A 87 -10.77 -3.98 -1.99
CA ILE A 87 -9.69 -3.09 -2.40
C ILE A 87 -10.06 -1.66 -2.02
N TYR A 88 -9.24 -1.02 -1.21
CA TYR A 88 -9.50 0.34 -0.75
C TYR A 88 -8.23 1.18 -0.85
N ILE A 89 -8.39 2.42 -1.31
CA ILE A 89 -7.30 3.38 -1.40
C ILE A 89 -7.24 4.13 -0.09
N THR A 90 -6.05 4.19 0.49
CA THR A 90 -5.76 4.83 1.76
C THR A 90 -4.68 5.87 1.56
N ASN A 91 -4.45 6.73 2.56
CA ASN A 91 -3.34 7.69 2.51
C ASN A 91 -1.96 7.00 2.45
N GLN A 92 -1.88 5.72 2.82
CA GLN A 92 -0.66 4.93 2.83
C GLN A 92 -0.51 4.05 1.56
N GLY A 93 -1.46 4.15 0.61
CA GLY A 93 -1.48 3.34 -0.61
C GLY A 93 -2.72 2.43 -0.70
N VAL A 94 -2.60 1.31 -1.40
CA VAL A 94 -3.72 0.39 -1.68
C VAL A 94 -3.81 -0.70 -0.62
N PHE A 95 -4.91 -0.72 0.12
CA PHE A 95 -5.25 -1.77 1.05
C PHE A 95 -5.98 -2.92 0.36
N LEU A 96 -5.47 -4.13 0.54
CA LEU A 96 -6.02 -5.40 0.07
C LEU A 96 -6.50 -6.21 1.26
N GLU A 97 -7.80 -6.44 1.34
CA GLU A 97 -8.41 -7.18 2.44
C GLU A 97 -8.14 -8.69 2.32
N ARG A 98 -7.55 -9.26 3.37
CA ARG A 98 -7.06 -10.64 3.38
C ARG A 98 -8.17 -11.68 3.20
N HIS A 99 -9.25 -11.56 3.95
CA HIS A 99 -10.30 -12.59 3.99
C HIS A 99 -11.28 -12.52 2.83
N LYS A 100 -11.25 -11.43 2.07
CA LYS A 100 -12.12 -11.17 0.96
C LYS A 100 -11.46 -11.56 -0.36
N LEU A 101 -10.46 -10.79 -0.80
CA LEU A 101 -9.83 -10.98 -2.11
C LEU A 101 -9.19 -12.36 -2.28
N PHE A 102 -8.46 -12.82 -1.26
CA PHE A 102 -7.78 -14.12 -1.34
C PHE A 102 -8.75 -15.29 -1.26
N ARG A 103 -9.90 -15.11 -0.62
CA ARG A 103 -10.97 -16.12 -0.61
C ARG A 103 -11.67 -16.16 -1.96
N ASP A 104 -12.05 -15.01 -2.49
CA ASP A 104 -12.70 -14.89 -3.81
C ASP A 104 -11.82 -15.53 -4.90
N PHE A 105 -10.50 -15.31 -4.85
CA PHE A 105 -9.54 -15.97 -5.74
C PHE A 105 -9.59 -17.51 -5.64
N LEU A 106 -9.55 -18.05 -4.41
CA LEU A 106 -9.58 -19.50 -4.18
C LEU A 106 -10.91 -20.13 -4.63
N GLU A 107 -12.03 -19.44 -4.39
CA GLU A 107 -13.36 -19.91 -4.79
C GLU A 107 -13.52 -19.93 -6.32
N ILE A 108 -13.03 -18.90 -7.02
CA ILE A 108 -13.14 -18.82 -8.48
C ILE A 108 -12.24 -19.85 -9.18
N TYR A 109 -11.02 -20.04 -8.69
CA TYR A 109 -10.04 -20.93 -9.34
C TYR A 109 -10.04 -22.35 -8.79
N ASN A 110 -10.88 -22.64 -7.80
CA ASN A 110 -10.99 -23.94 -7.13
C ASN A 110 -9.60 -24.54 -6.79
N GLN A 111 -8.69 -23.69 -6.29
CA GLN A 111 -7.35 -24.13 -5.95
C GLN A 111 -7.36 -24.84 -4.60
N ASP A 112 -6.78 -26.04 -4.53
CA ASP A 112 -6.61 -26.81 -3.30
C ASP A 112 -5.42 -26.30 -2.47
N VAL A 113 -5.42 -24.98 -2.24
CA VAL A 113 -4.32 -24.27 -1.57
C VAL A 113 -4.89 -23.44 -0.44
N ALA A 114 -4.27 -23.52 0.74
CA ALA A 114 -4.69 -22.72 1.88
C ALA A 114 -4.48 -21.22 1.60
N LEU A 115 -5.44 -20.39 2.02
CA LEU A 115 -5.39 -18.93 1.91
C LEU A 115 -4.07 -18.33 2.42
N GLN A 116 -3.56 -18.87 3.52
CA GLN A 116 -2.30 -18.46 4.13
C GLN A 116 -1.10 -18.61 3.18
N VAL A 117 -1.09 -19.66 2.35
CA VAL A 117 -0.02 -19.91 1.38
C VAL A 117 -0.05 -18.86 0.29
N VAL A 118 -1.22 -18.58 -0.29
CA VAL A 118 -1.38 -17.54 -1.32
C VAL A 118 -1.00 -16.16 -0.77
N TYR A 119 -1.50 -15.83 0.44
CA TYR A 119 -1.18 -14.57 1.11
C TYR A 119 0.33 -14.41 1.37
N ALA A 120 0.99 -15.45 1.87
CA ALA A 120 2.42 -15.43 2.13
C ALA A 120 3.26 -15.37 0.85
N GLN A 121 2.91 -16.13 -0.19
CA GLN A 121 3.60 -16.09 -1.47
C GLN A 121 3.42 -14.75 -2.19
N PHE A 122 2.23 -14.15 -2.12
CA PHE A 122 2.01 -12.81 -2.63
C PHE A 122 2.85 -11.78 -1.85
N GLY A 123 2.91 -11.89 -0.52
CA GLY A 123 3.82 -11.05 0.28
C GLY A 123 5.30 -11.23 -0.09
N ASN A 124 5.74 -12.44 -0.40
CA ASN A 124 7.10 -12.71 -0.88
C ASN A 124 7.34 -12.09 -2.27
N LEU A 125 6.38 -12.18 -3.18
CA LEU A 125 6.43 -11.60 -4.52
C LEU A 125 6.57 -10.07 -4.44
N MET A 126 5.79 -9.43 -3.57
CA MET A 126 5.83 -7.98 -3.36
C MET A 126 7.06 -7.53 -2.56
N GLY A 127 7.80 -8.46 -1.95
CA GLY A 127 9.02 -8.15 -1.21
C GLY A 127 8.78 -7.63 0.22
N ILE A 128 7.61 -7.92 0.81
CA ILE A 128 7.23 -7.51 2.18
C ILE A 128 8.29 -7.97 3.21
N VAL A 129 8.89 -9.13 3.00
CA VAL A 129 9.85 -9.74 3.94
C VAL A 129 11.27 -9.14 3.80
N LYS A 130 11.57 -8.43 2.70
CA LYS A 130 12.94 -8.00 2.36
C LYS A 130 13.13 -6.49 2.27
N LYS A 131 12.10 -5.72 1.94
CA LYS A 131 12.17 -4.26 1.92
C LYS A 131 11.76 -3.73 3.29
N GLY A 132 12.62 -2.95 3.93
CA GLY A 132 12.31 -2.30 5.21
C GLY A 132 10.93 -1.67 5.13
N GLY A 133 10.05 -2.00 6.09
CA GLY A 133 8.58 -1.99 6.00
C GLY A 133 7.86 -0.66 5.75
N HIS A 134 8.38 0.20 4.88
CA HIS A 134 7.76 1.41 4.39
C HIS A 134 6.90 1.15 3.13
N ASP A 135 7.35 0.28 2.23
CA ASP A 135 6.61 0.01 0.98
C ASP A 135 5.40 -0.93 1.21
N PHE A 136 5.46 -1.75 2.27
CA PHE A 136 4.46 -2.77 2.55
C PHE A 136 4.23 -2.94 4.05
N MET A 137 2.97 -2.89 4.47
CA MET A 137 2.59 -3.06 5.87
C MET A 137 1.37 -3.97 5.98
N ASN A 138 1.41 -4.94 6.89
CA ASN A 138 0.16 -5.54 7.37
C ASN A 138 -0.58 -4.47 8.17
N ALA A 139 -1.84 -4.22 7.84
CA ALA A 139 -2.62 -3.16 8.43
C ALA A 139 -4.01 -3.64 8.81
N GLN A 140 -4.53 -3.03 9.87
CA GLN A 140 -5.89 -3.24 10.33
C GLN A 140 -6.64 -1.92 10.26
N TYR A 141 -7.79 -1.96 9.59
CA TYR A 141 -8.68 -0.82 9.42
C TYR A 141 -10.04 -1.13 10.03
N PHE A 142 -10.72 -0.10 10.51
CA PHE A 142 -12.13 -0.18 10.86
C PHE A 142 -12.98 0.24 9.67
N SER A 143 -14.03 -0.52 9.38
CA SER A 143 -15.07 -0.06 8.46
C SER A 143 -15.79 1.15 9.07
N GLY A 144 -15.73 2.28 8.38
CA GLY A 144 -16.55 3.44 8.68
C GLY A 144 -17.97 3.15 8.24
N SER A 145 -18.91 3.11 9.18
CA SER A 145 -20.33 3.22 8.84
C SER A 145 -20.54 4.61 8.24
N THR A 146 -20.52 4.73 6.92
CA THR A 146 -21.29 5.78 6.27
C THR A 146 -22.74 5.41 6.57
N ALA A 147 -23.35 6.10 7.52
CA ALA A 147 -24.76 5.95 7.84
C ALA A 147 -25.59 6.30 6.60
N SER A 148 -25.85 5.33 5.75
CA SER A 148 -27.04 5.30 4.92
C SER A 148 -28.13 4.70 5.78
N THR A 149 -28.92 5.59 6.37
CA THR A 149 -30.33 5.33 6.64
C THR A 149 -30.94 4.61 5.43
N GLU A 150 -31.80 3.62 5.69
CA GLU A 150 -32.63 2.91 4.70
C GLU A 150 -31.94 1.72 3.99
N THR A 151 -32.12 0.51 4.52
CA THR A 151 -33.17 -0.44 4.08
C THR A 151 -32.80 -1.88 4.50
N GLY A 152 -33.46 -2.37 5.54
CA GLY A 152 -33.86 -3.77 5.78
C GLY A 152 -32.93 -4.92 5.39
N ALA A 153 -31.98 -5.28 6.27
CA ALA A 153 -31.59 -6.68 6.46
C ALA A 153 -31.32 -6.94 7.95
N ARG A 154 -32.29 -7.55 8.63
CA ARG A 154 -32.22 -7.91 10.05
C ARG A 154 -31.23 -9.06 10.23
N SER A 155 -29.96 -8.75 10.48
CA SER A 155 -28.99 -9.69 11.05
C SER A 155 -29.10 -9.64 12.57
N PHE A 156 -29.53 -10.74 13.18
CA PHE A 156 -29.72 -10.88 14.63
C PHE A 156 -28.37 -10.97 15.33
N GLY A 157 -27.81 -9.81 15.68
CA GLY A 157 -26.60 -9.71 16.48
C GLY A 157 -26.36 -8.27 16.92
N SER A 158 -27.04 -7.83 17.97
CA SER A 158 -26.68 -6.60 18.67
C SER A 158 -26.90 -6.78 20.17
N PRO A 159 -25.89 -6.49 21.00
CA PRO A 159 -26.11 -5.72 22.20
C PRO A 159 -25.91 -4.24 21.88
N ILE A 160 -26.89 -3.48 22.34
CA ILE A 160 -26.98 -2.03 22.51
C ILE A 160 -25.62 -1.31 22.71
N GLY A 161 -25.36 -0.31 21.85
CA GLY A 161 -24.42 0.77 22.14
C GLY A 161 -23.04 0.68 21.48
N GLY A 162 -22.97 0.77 20.16
CA GLY A 162 -21.71 1.00 19.46
C GLY A 162 -21.88 0.82 17.96
N GLN A 163 -21.45 1.80 17.17
CA GLN A 163 -21.32 1.62 15.72
C GLN A 163 -20.52 0.33 15.48
N SER A 164 -21.13 -0.66 14.82
CA SER A 164 -20.48 -1.94 14.54
C SER A 164 -19.42 -1.75 13.45
N SER A 165 -18.26 -1.21 13.81
CA SER A 165 -17.11 -1.17 12.93
C SER A 165 -16.54 -2.58 12.85
N SER A 166 -16.69 -3.25 11.71
CA SER A 166 -15.98 -4.51 11.47
C SER A 166 -14.49 -4.22 11.29
N LEU A 167 -13.65 -4.94 12.03
CA LEU A 167 -12.20 -4.92 11.86
C LEU A 167 -11.86 -5.64 10.56
N ARG A 168 -11.11 -4.97 9.68
CA ARG A 168 -10.62 -5.51 8.40
C ARG A 168 -9.11 -5.63 8.46
N ASP A 169 -8.62 -6.85 8.28
CA ASP A 169 -7.20 -7.19 8.27
C ASP A 169 -6.71 -7.43 6.83
N GLY A 170 -5.50 -6.99 6.53
CA GLY A 170 -4.96 -7.10 5.17
C GLY A 170 -3.58 -6.49 5.03
N MET A 171 -3.20 -6.26 3.78
CA MET A 171 -1.92 -5.66 3.41
C MET A 171 -2.12 -4.32 2.72
N VAL A 172 -1.22 -3.38 2.99
CA VAL A 172 -1.14 -2.09 2.29
C VAL A 172 0.07 -2.11 1.38
N LEU A 173 -0.14 -1.72 0.13
CA LEU A 173 0.90 -1.51 -0.87
C LEU A 173 1.08 -0.02 -1.08
N ALA A 174 2.27 0.51 -0.80
CA ALA A 174 2.53 1.95 -0.84
C ALA A 174 2.35 2.56 -2.24
N ASP A 175 2.71 1.82 -3.28
CA ASP A 175 2.57 2.26 -4.67
C ASP A 175 1.32 1.65 -5.32
N PRO A 176 0.25 2.45 -5.57
CA PRO A 176 -0.95 1.98 -6.25
C PRO A 176 -0.71 1.55 -7.70
N ALA A 177 0.35 2.07 -8.36
CA ALA A 177 0.64 1.75 -9.76
C ALA A 177 1.02 0.28 -9.96
N MET A 178 1.43 -0.42 -8.89
CA MET A 178 1.71 -1.86 -8.94
C MET A 178 0.45 -2.69 -9.25
N ILE A 179 -0.75 -2.19 -8.99
CA ILE A 179 -2.00 -2.93 -9.21
C ILE A 179 -2.93 -2.18 -10.16
N LEU A 180 -2.95 -0.85 -10.09
CA LEU A 180 -3.85 0.01 -10.87
C LEU A 180 -3.15 0.51 -12.15
N THR A 181 -2.54 -0.39 -12.91
CA THR A 181 -1.69 -0.07 -14.08
C THR A 181 -2.40 0.65 -15.24
N HIS A 182 -3.74 0.59 -15.32
CA HIS A 182 -4.50 1.06 -16.48
C HIS A 182 -5.59 2.10 -16.15
N ASN A 183 -5.80 2.43 -14.88
CA ASN A 183 -6.88 3.32 -14.44
C ASN A 183 -6.32 4.50 -13.65
N GLN A 184 -6.92 5.68 -13.82
CA GLN A 184 -6.69 6.81 -12.92
C GLN A 184 -6.86 6.35 -11.47
N ILE A 185 -5.84 6.54 -10.62
CA ILE A 185 -5.86 6.13 -9.22
C ILE A 185 -7.06 6.83 -8.55
N PRO A 186 -8.10 6.09 -8.11
CA PRO A 186 -9.26 6.70 -7.47
C PRO A 186 -8.89 7.46 -6.19
N ALA A 187 -9.73 8.42 -5.79
CA ALA A 187 -9.53 9.16 -4.54
C ALA A 187 -9.50 8.23 -3.31
N VAL A 188 -8.92 8.72 -2.21
CA VAL A 188 -8.85 7.98 -0.94
C VAL A 188 -10.25 7.58 -0.47
N SER A 189 -10.39 6.31 -0.05
CA SER A 189 -11.65 5.76 0.42
C SER A 189 -12.11 6.41 1.72
N PRO A 190 -13.36 6.90 1.81
CA PRO A 190 -13.93 7.34 3.08
C PRO A 190 -14.35 6.16 3.99
N MET A 191 -14.32 4.93 3.46
CA MET A 191 -14.89 3.75 4.11
C MET A 191 -13.94 3.07 5.10
N LEU A 192 -12.64 3.39 5.07
CA LEU A 192 -11.66 2.84 6.00
C LEU A 192 -11.12 3.92 6.92
N ARG A 193 -11.15 3.64 8.22
CA ARG A 193 -10.44 4.44 9.23
C ARG A 193 -9.26 3.63 9.74
N GLN A 194 -8.06 4.17 9.58
CA GLN A 194 -6.86 3.55 10.11
C GLN A 194 -6.99 3.47 11.64
N MET A 195 -6.65 2.32 12.23
CA MET A 195 -6.27 2.32 13.63
C MET A 195 -5.10 3.28 13.74
N GLN A 196 -5.30 4.45 14.33
CA GLN A 196 -4.17 5.19 14.86
C GLN A 196 -3.45 4.20 15.76
N SER A 197 -2.27 3.73 15.35
CA SER A 197 -1.34 3.19 16.32
C SER A 197 -1.23 4.32 17.33
N LYS A 198 -1.81 4.14 18.52
CA LYS A 198 -1.42 4.96 19.67
C LYS A 198 0.08 4.91 19.59
N GLY A 199 0.70 6.03 19.20
CA GLY A 199 2.14 6.13 19.20
C GLY A 199 2.58 5.60 20.56
N MET A 200 3.69 4.89 20.60
CA MET A 200 4.37 4.65 21.87
C MET A 200 4.55 6.03 22.50
N SER A 201 3.61 6.42 23.35
CA SER A 201 3.75 7.53 24.24
C SER A 201 4.94 7.12 25.05
N HIS A 202 6.07 7.79 24.82
CA HIS A 202 7.21 7.75 25.70
C HIS A 202 6.67 7.73 27.13
N ASN A 203 7.11 6.74 27.91
CA ASN A 203 6.76 6.54 29.31
C ASN A 203 6.57 7.89 30.01
N ASN A 204 5.32 8.30 30.21
CA ASN A 204 5.01 9.24 31.28
C ASN A 204 5.17 8.41 32.56
N LEU A 205 6.40 8.38 33.08
CA LEU A 205 6.65 7.96 34.45
C LEU A 205 5.76 8.84 35.35
N PRO A 206 4.99 8.26 36.27
CA PRO A 206 4.30 9.06 37.27
C PRO A 206 5.35 9.81 38.09
N VAL A 207 5.31 11.14 38.01
CA VAL A 207 6.07 12.00 38.91
C VAL A 207 5.43 11.82 40.29
N LEU A 208 6.17 11.19 41.20
CA LEU A 208 5.82 11.18 42.62
C LEU A 208 5.95 12.63 43.12
N ASP A 209 4.81 13.23 43.41
CA ASP A 209 4.73 14.54 44.03
C ASP A 209 5.38 14.46 45.42
N SER A 210 6.58 15.03 45.54
CA SER A 210 7.33 15.14 46.79
C SER A 210 6.88 16.38 47.56
N SER A 211 5.57 16.47 47.81
CA SER A 211 4.97 17.54 48.61
C SER A 211 3.93 17.00 49.59
N SER A 212 4.37 16.16 50.53
CA SER A 212 3.69 16.02 51.82
C SER A 212 4.70 16.05 52.96
N ALA A 213 5.37 17.21 53.09
CA ALA A 213 6.05 17.56 54.31
C ALA A 213 5.00 17.80 55.42
N GLY A 214 4.97 16.86 56.37
CA GLY A 214 4.80 17.14 57.79
C GLY A 214 3.49 17.79 58.25
N SER A 215 2.54 16.96 58.68
CA SER A 215 1.63 17.33 59.78
C SER A 215 1.74 16.27 60.87
N VAL A 216 2.45 16.64 61.94
CA VAL A 216 2.66 15.87 63.17
C VAL A 216 1.31 15.56 63.85
N PRO A 217 0.99 14.30 64.21
CA PRO A 217 -0.17 14.02 65.05
C PRO A 217 0.15 14.32 66.51
N SER A 218 -0.68 15.15 67.15
CA SER A 218 -0.63 15.41 68.60
C SER A 218 -0.97 14.15 69.41
N PRO A 219 -0.33 13.90 70.58
CA PRO A 219 -0.56 12.71 71.38
C PRO A 219 -1.88 12.78 72.18
N ARG A 220 -2.63 11.67 72.17
CA ARG A 220 -3.78 11.45 73.06
C ARG A 220 -3.33 11.30 74.52
N PRO A 221 -4.07 11.84 75.50
CA PRO A 221 -3.81 11.57 76.91
C PRO A 221 -4.34 10.19 77.31
N ASP A 222 -3.50 9.43 78.02
CA ASP A 222 -3.75 8.05 78.44
C ASP A 222 -4.43 8.03 79.84
N PRO A 223 -5.64 7.46 80.01
CA PRO A 223 -6.40 7.56 81.24
C PRO A 223 -6.09 6.42 82.22
N ARG A 224 -4.80 6.14 82.47
CA ARG A 224 -4.37 5.20 83.52
C ARG A 224 -3.04 5.58 84.15
N LYS A 225 -3.02 6.67 84.91
CA LYS A 225 -2.19 6.79 86.13
C LYS A 225 -2.97 7.52 87.21
N LYS A 226 -3.17 6.81 88.32
CA LYS A 226 -3.43 7.39 89.64
C LYS A 226 -2.16 8.10 90.12
#